data_AF-A0A2V7JJC5-F1
#
_entry.id   AF-A0A2V7JJC5-F1
#
_cell.length_a   1.000
_cell.length_b   1.000
_cell.length_c   1.000
_cell.angle_alpha   90.00
_cell.angle_beta   90.00
_cell.angle_gamma   90.00
#
_symmetry.space_group_name_H-M   'P 1'
#
loop_
_entity.id
_entity.type
_entity.pdbx_description
1 polymer ?
#
loop_
_entity_poly.entity_id
_entity_poly.type
_entity_poly.pdbx_seq_one_letter_code
_entity_poly.pdbx_strand_id
1 'polypeptide(L)'
;MTQWLLLGGAAFLASTLAAVAGFGGAAVLLPALVAVFGVRDAIPILTVAQLIGNGSRVWFNRREVALPVVGWFALGAVPLALAGGVLFATAPLGAL
;
A
#
# COMPACT_ATOMS: atom_id res chain seq x y z
N MET A 1 15.63 0.00 -19.17
CA MET A 1 15.92 1.09 -18.21
C MET A 1 14.77 2.10 -18.10
N THR A 2 14.15 2.52 -19.21
CA THR A 2 13.02 3.47 -19.23
C THR A 2 11.86 3.10 -18.29
N GLN A 3 11.43 1.83 -18.28
CA GLN A 3 10.38 1.33 -17.39
C GLN A 3 10.68 1.56 -15.89
N TRP A 4 11.93 1.37 -15.47
CA TRP A 4 12.35 1.54 -14.07
C TRP A 4 12.39 3.02 -13.68
N LEU A 5 12.77 3.89 -14.62
CA LEU A 5 12.73 5.34 -14.41
C LEU A 5 11.29 5.86 -14.29
N LEU A 6 10.37 5.34 -15.11
CA LEU A 6 8.95 5.68 -15.04
C LEU A 6 8.32 5.21 -13.72
N LEU A 7 8.59 3.97 -13.32
CA LEU A 7 8.14 3.44 -12.03
C LEU A 7 8.73 4.22 -10.85
N GLY A 8 10.02 4.53 -10.89
CA GLY A 8 10.67 5.34 -9.86
C GLY A 8 10.06 6.74 -9.77
N GLY A 9 9.81 7.39 -10.91
CA GLY A 9 9.15 8.69 -10.98
C GLY A 9 7.71 8.64 -10.45
N ALA A 10 6.94 7.63 -10.84
CA ALA A 10 5.57 7.44 -10.34
C ALA A 10 5.55 7.18 -8.83
N ALA A 11 6.44 6.33 -8.32
CA ALA A 11 6.57 6.06 -6.90
C ALA A 11 6.97 7.31 -6.10
N PHE A 12 7.90 8.11 -6.64
CA PHE A 12 8.30 9.37 -6.03
C PHE A 12 7.17 10.40 -5.97
N LEU A 13 6.44 10.58 -7.08
CA LEU A 13 5.28 11.47 -7.14
C LEU A 13 4.17 11.01 -6.21
N ALA A 14 3.80 9.73 -6.25
CA ALA A 14 2.79 9.14 -5.38
C ALA A 14 3.16 9.30 -3.89
N SER A 15 4.43 9.09 -3.54
CA SER A 15 4.92 9.25 -2.17
C SER A 15 4.88 10.70 -1.71
N THR A 16 5.29 11.63 -2.58
CA THR A 16 5.23 13.08 -2.31
C THR A 16 3.79 13.54 -2.08
N LEU A 17 2.88 13.17 -2.99
CA LEU A 17 1.45 13.48 -2.87
C LEU A 17 0.88 12.91 -1.57
N ALA A 18 1.18 11.64 -1.26
CA ALA A 18 0.71 11.01 -0.04
C ALA A 18 1.28 11.65 1.23
N ALA A 19 2.51 12.18 1.19
CA ALA A 19 3.12 12.86 2.32
C ALA A 19 2.45 14.20 2.61
N VAL A 20 2.07 14.95 1.56
CA VAL A 20 1.39 16.24 1.68
C VAL A 20 -0.09 16.07 2.03
N ALA A 21 -0.80 15.19 1.31
CA ALA A 21 -2.24 14.97 1.50
C ALA A 21 -2.56 14.06 2.70
N GLY A 22 -1.58 13.32 3.21
CA GLY A 22 -1.75 12.33 4.28
C GLY A 22 -2.32 10.98 3.83
N PHE A 23 -2.85 10.86 2.61
CA PHE A 23 -3.45 9.64 2.06
C PHE A 23 -3.34 9.56 0.53
N GLY A 24 -3.76 8.45 -0.08
CA GLY A 24 -3.98 8.34 -1.53
C GLY A 24 -2.79 7.86 -2.36
N GLY A 25 -1.59 7.75 -1.77
CA GLY A 25 -0.39 7.26 -2.49
C GLY A 25 -0.58 5.89 -3.13
N ALA A 26 -1.27 4.98 -2.45
CA ALA A 26 -1.57 3.65 -2.97
C ALA A 26 -2.43 3.69 -4.24
N ALA A 27 -3.45 4.56 -4.28
CA ALA A 27 -4.33 4.70 -5.43
C ALA A 27 -3.60 5.27 -6.66
N VAL A 28 -2.61 6.15 -6.45
CA VAL A 28 -1.79 6.72 -7.53
C VAL A 28 -0.75 5.71 -8.04
N LEU A 29 -0.14 4.93 -7.15
CA LEU A 29 0.94 4.01 -7.52
C LEU A 29 0.43 2.69 -8.11
N LEU A 30 -0.76 2.22 -7.70
CA LEU A 30 -1.30 0.92 -8.11
C LEU A 30 -1.39 0.75 -9.64
N PRO A 31 -1.93 1.69 -10.44
CA PRO A 31 -2.05 1.53 -11.89
C PRO A 31 -0.69 1.35 -12.57
N ALA A 32 0.34 2.07 -12.11
CA ALA A 32 1.69 1.94 -12.66
C ALA A 32 2.30 0.58 -12.34
N LEU A 33 2.09 0.05 -11.13
CA LEU A 33 2.54 -1.29 -10.76
C LEU A 33 1.80 -2.38 -11.53
N VAL A 34 0.48 -2.27 -11.69
CA VAL A 34 -0.33 -3.23 -12.47
C VAL A 34 0.11 -3.25 -13.93
N ALA A 35 0.43 -2.10 -14.52
CA ALA A 35 0.89 -2.01 -15.89
C ALA A 35 2.24 -2.72 -16.14
N VAL A 36 3.09 -2.85 -15.11
CA VAL A 36 4.43 -3.46 -15.25
C VAL A 36 4.48 -4.90 -14.74
N PHE A 37 3.81 -5.19 -13.63
CA PHE A 37 3.90 -6.47 -12.92
C PHE A 37 2.61 -7.30 -12.99
N GLY A 38 1.51 -6.73 -13.51
CA GLY A 38 0.20 -7.35 -13.44
C GLY A 38 -0.42 -7.28 -12.04
N VAL A 39 -1.74 -7.52 -11.96
CA VAL A 39 -2.51 -7.34 -10.71
C VAL A 39 -1.96 -8.19 -9.56
N ARG A 40 -1.62 -9.44 -9.85
CA ARG A 40 -1.25 -10.42 -8.82
C ARG A 40 0.04 -10.07 -8.09
N ASP A 41 1.02 -9.52 -8.80
CA ASP A 41 2.30 -9.12 -8.22
C ASP A 41 2.28 -7.65 -7.75
N ALA A 42 1.52 -6.79 -8.42
CA ALA A 42 1.40 -5.38 -8.06
C ALA A 42 0.84 -5.17 -6.65
N ILE A 43 -0.17 -5.94 -6.23
CA ILE A 43 -0.81 -5.76 -4.92
C ILE A 43 0.16 -6.04 -3.76
N PRO A 44 0.88 -7.19 -3.72
CA PRO A 44 1.91 -7.43 -2.70
C PRO A 44 3.01 -6.38 -2.70
N ILE A 45 3.52 -5.98 -3.88
CA ILE A 45 4.57 -4.95 -4.01
C ILE A 45 4.08 -3.63 -3.40
N LEU A 46 2.87 -3.19 -3.77
CA LEU A 46 2.28 -1.98 -3.26
C LEU A 46 2.07 -2.03 -1.74
N THR A 47 1.63 -3.19 -1.24
CA THR A 47 1.40 -3.40 0.20
C THR A 47 2.69 -3.21 0.99
N VAL A 48 3.81 -3.78 0.54
CA VAL A 48 5.11 -3.60 1.19
C VAL A 48 5.57 -2.14 1.12
N ALA A 49 5.47 -1.52 -0.06
CA ALA A 49 5.84 -0.12 -0.23
C ALA A 49 5.04 0.80 0.71
N GLN A 50 3.73 0.58 0.82
CA GLN A 50 2.86 1.37 1.66
C GLN A 50 3.06 1.08 3.16
N LEU A 51 3.39 -0.15 3.53
CA LEU A 51 3.73 -0.51 4.91
C LEU A 51 4.98 0.26 5.37
N ILE A 52 6.02 0.32 4.52
CA ILE A 52 7.23 1.10 4.80
C ILE A 52 6.89 2.60 4.88
N GLY A 53 6.14 3.13 3.91
CA GLY A 53 5.72 4.53 3.88
C GLY A 53 4.92 4.95 5.11
N ASN A 54 3.87 4.21 5.44
CA ASN A 54 3.04 4.49 6.63
C ASN A 54 3.81 4.23 7.92
N GLY A 55 4.63 3.17 7.97
CA GLY A 55 5.46 2.84 9.13
C GLY A 55 6.45 3.96 9.46
N SER A 56 7.05 4.60 8.45
CA SER A 56 7.89 5.77 8.65
C SER A 56 7.13 6.92 9.33
N ARG A 57 5.89 7.20 8.91
CA ARG A 57 5.04 8.24 9.53
C ARG A 57 4.69 7.91 10.96
N VAL A 58 4.36 6.65 11.24
CA VAL A 58 4.11 6.18 12.62
C VAL A 58 5.36 6.35 13.47
N TRP A 59 6.54 6.01 12.95
CA TRP A 59 7.80 6.15 13.67
C TRP A 59 8.15 7.60 14.01
N PHE A 60 8.05 8.49 13.02
CA PHE A 60 8.33 9.92 13.21
C PHE A 60 7.32 10.58 14.15
N ASN A 61 6.03 10.22 14.06
CA ASN A 61 4.96 10.80 14.88
C ASN A 61 4.56 9.92 16.08
N ARG A 62 5.43 9.01 16.53
CA ARG A 62 5.10 7.96 17.52
C ARG A 62 4.54 8.48 18.85
N ARG A 63 4.83 9.72 19.21
CA ARG A 63 4.34 10.37 20.44
C ARG A 63 2.90 10.89 20.30
N GLU A 64 2.42 11.07 19.07
CA GLU A 64 1.09 11.57 18.74
C GLU A 64 0.12 10.43 18.41
N VAL A 65 0.61 9.19 18.34
CA VAL A 65 -0.21 8.02 18.02
C VAL A 65 -1.07 7.61 19.21
N ALA A 66 -2.38 7.70 19.05
CA ALA A 66 -3.35 7.21 20.02
C ALA A 66 -3.52 5.68 19.93
N LEU A 67 -2.70 4.92 20.67
CA LEU A 67 -2.73 3.45 20.68
C LEU A 67 -4.10 2.81 20.94
N PRO A 68 -4.98 3.36 21.81
CA PRO A 68 -6.32 2.78 21.99
C PRO A 68 -7.14 2.78 20.70
N VAL A 69 -7.06 3.84 19.90
CA VAL A 69 -7.77 3.94 18.61
C VAL A 69 -7.17 2.96 17.60
N VAL A 70 -5.83 2.87 17.56
CA VAL A 70 -5.13 1.90 16.71
C VAL A 70 -5.55 0.47 17.05
N GLY A 71 -5.67 0.13 18.33
CA GLY A 71 -6.12 -1.19 18.78
C GLY A 71 -7.52 -1.53 18.28
N TRP A 72 -8.50 -0.65 18.50
CA TRP A 72 -9.87 -0.85 18.01
C TRP A 72 -9.95 -0.95 16.48
N PHE A 73 -9.19 -0.12 15.76
CA PHE A 73 -9.11 -0.21 14.30
C PHE A 73 -8.48 -1.54 13.86
N ALA A 74 -7.37 -1.94 14.48
CA ALA A 74 -6.65 -3.16 14.13
C ALA A 74 -7.48 -4.43 14.38
N LEU A 75 -8.33 -4.44 15.42
CA LEU A 75 -9.22 -5.58 15.70
C LEU A 75 -10.15 -5.92 14.52
N GLY A 76 -10.62 -4.92 13.77
CA GLY A 76 -11.37 -5.16 12.54
C GLY A 76 -10.47 -5.30 11.31
N ALA A 77 -9.49 -4.40 11.18
CA ALA A 77 -8.68 -4.30 9.98
C ALA A 77 -7.77 -5.52 9.77
N VAL A 78 -7.11 -6.02 10.81
CA VAL A 78 -6.16 -7.15 10.70
C VAL A 78 -6.85 -8.44 10.25
N PRO A 79 -7.90 -8.96 10.91
CA PRO A 79 -8.53 -10.21 10.48
C PRO A 79 -9.16 -10.10 9.08
N LEU A 80 -9.78 -8.96 8.76
CA LEU A 80 -10.37 -8.75 7.43
C LEU A 80 -9.31 -8.60 6.34
N ALA A 81 -8.17 -7.96 6.63
CA ALA A 81 -7.04 -7.90 5.70
C ALA A 81 -6.42 -9.28 5.46
N LEU A 82 -6.31 -10.11 6.50
CA LEU A 82 -5.85 -11.50 6.35
C LEU A 82 -6.82 -12.31 5.50
N ALA A 83 -8.13 -12.23 5.78
CA ALA A 83 -9.15 -12.89 4.99
C ALA A 83 -9.12 -12.45 3.51
N GLY A 84 -9.09 -11.14 3.27
CA GLY A 84 -8.98 -10.57 1.92
C GLY A 84 -7.69 -10.99 1.21
N GLY A 85 -6.56 -11.04 1.92
CA GLY A 85 -5.27 -11.49 1.38
C GLY A 85 -5.28 -12.97 1.00
N VAL A 86 -5.85 -13.84 1.84
CA VAL A 86 -6.00 -15.27 1.53
C VAL A 86 -6.94 -15.47 0.33
N LEU A 87 -8.07 -14.77 0.31
CA LEU A 87 -9.01 -14.82 -0.82
C LEU A 87 -8.33 -14.36 -2.11
N PHE A 88 -7.60 -13.24 -2.09
CA PHE A 88 -6.88 -12.74 -3.25
C PHE A 88 -5.80 -13.71 -3.73
N ALA A 89 -5.05 -14.33 -2.82
CA ALA A 89 -4.00 -15.28 -3.16
C ALA A 89 -4.56 -16.57 -3.81
N THR A 90 -5.76 -16.98 -3.39
CA THR A 90 -6.42 -18.22 -3.84
C THR A 90 -7.42 -18.02 -4.97
N ALA A 91 -7.78 -16.78 -5.30
CA ALA A 91 -8.71 -16.45 -6.37
C ALA A 91 -8.19 -16.91 -7.76
N PRO A 92 -9.07 -17.47 -8.61
CA PRO A 92 -8.71 -17.84 -9.97
C PRO A 92 -8.35 -16.59 -10.79
N LEU A 93 -7.36 -16.71 -11.67
CA LEU A 93 -6.84 -15.60 -12.48
C LEU A 93 -7.90 -14.89 -13.34
N GLY A 94 -8.94 -15.60 -13.78
CA GLY A 94 -10.03 -15.00 -14.57
C GLY A 94 -11.01 -14.14 -13.75
N ALA A 95 -10.90 -14.16 -12.42
CA ALA A 95 -11.68 -13.31 -11.52
C ALA A 95 -10.93 -12.04 -11.07
N LEU A 96 -9.70 -11.81 -11.58
CA LEU A 96 -8.81 -10.68 -11.28
C LEU A 96 -8.57 -9.83 -12.52
#